data_AF-A0A920CBU0-F1
#
_entry.id   AF-A0A920CBU0-F1
#
_cell.length_a   1.000
_cell.length_b   1.000
_cell.length_c   1.000
_cell.angle_alpha   90.00
_cell.angle_beta   90.00
_cell.angle_gamma   90.00
#
_symmetry.space_group_name_H-M   'P 1'
#
loop_
_entity.id
_entity.type
_entity.pdbx_description
1 polymer ?
#
loop_
_entity_poly.entity_id
_entity_poly.type
_entity_poly.pdbx_seq_one_letter_code
_entity_poly.pdbx_strand_id
1 'polypeptide(L)'
;MSEILVELGDLEQAERELSWLLARIQADEQEARSLYARLSDWNGQSANVTREYVEAFFNGLAGRVRSIEQQKAELIRYMQVMKQTDQMR
;
A
#
# COMPACT_ATOMS: atom_id res chain seq x y z
N MET A 1 1.12 29.47 14.14
CA MET A 1 1.14 28.18 13.43
C MET A 1 2.39 28.18 12.57
N SER A 2 3.34 27.29 12.84
CA SER A 2 4.52 27.15 11.98
C SER A 2 4.04 26.53 10.68
N GLU A 3 4.10 27.24 9.56
CA GLU A 3 4.01 26.61 8.24
C GLU A 3 5.12 25.58 8.18
N ILE A 4 4.75 24.30 8.08
CA ILE A 4 5.73 23.26 7.75
C ILE A 4 6.11 23.56 6.31
N LEU A 5 7.30 24.12 6.13
CA LEU A 5 7.91 24.36 4.83
C LEU A 5 8.39 23.00 4.33
N VAL A 6 7.47 22.20 3.80
CA VAL A 6 7.81 20.92 3.18
C VAL A 6 8.42 21.23 1.82
N GLU A 7 9.63 20.74 1.57
CA GLU A 7 10.27 20.93 0.28
C GLU A 7 9.70 19.92 -0.73
N LEU A 8 9.66 20.30 -2.01
CA LEU A 8 9.22 19.42 -3.08
C LEU A 8 10.02 18.11 -3.11
N GLY A 9 11.31 18.17 -2.74
CA GLY A 9 12.18 16.99 -2.63
C GLY A 9 11.71 15.98 -1.57
N ASP A 10 11.19 16.45 -0.43
CA ASP A 10 10.67 15.58 0.63
C ASP A 10 9.41 14.84 0.17
N LEU A 11 8.54 15.54 -0.57
CA LEU A 11 7.32 14.95 -1.13
C LEU A 11 7.65 13.89 -2.20
N GLU A 12 8.62 14.16 -3.06
CA GLU A 12 9.08 13.21 -4.06
C GLU A 12 9.73 11.99 -3.42
N GLN A 13 10.44 12.16 -2.31
CA GLN A 13 10.97 11.04 -1.55
C GLN A 13 9.86 10.19 -0.91
N ALA A 14 8.89 10.83 -0.27
CA ALA A 14 7.74 10.12 0.29
C ALA A 14 6.97 9.34 -0.79
N GLU A 15 6.81 9.88 -2.00
CA GLU A 15 6.16 9.17 -3.11
C GLU A 15 6.92 7.92 -3.53
N ARG A 16 8.26 7.99 -3.59
CA ARG A 16 9.12 6.84 -3.90
C ARG A 16 9.01 5.76 -2.82
N GLU A 17 9.01 6.16 -1.55
CA GLU A 17 8.86 5.25 -0.42
C GLU A 17 7.50 4.54 -0.42
N LEU A 18 6.41 5.28 -0.67
CA LEU A 18 5.07 4.71 -0.81
C LEU A 18 4.99 3.73 -1.99
N SER A 19 5.63 4.07 -3.13
CA SER A 19 5.71 3.20 -4.30
C SER A 19 6.43 1.90 -4.01
N TRP A 20 7.57 1.99 -3.34
CA TRP A 20 8.35 0.83 -2.94
C TRP A 20 7.56 -0.07 -1.96
N LEU A 21 6.91 0.54 -0.97
CA LEU A 21 6.10 -0.18 0.01
C LEU A 21 4.93 -0.93 -0.67
N LEU A 22 4.22 -0.28 -1.60
CA LEU A 22 3.14 -0.91 -2.35
C LEU A 22 3.63 -2.11 -3.16
N ALA A 23 4.74 -1.96 -3.88
CA ALA A 23 5.33 -3.05 -4.66
C ALA A 23 5.72 -4.24 -3.77
N ARG A 24 6.27 -3.96 -2.58
CA ARG A 24 6.64 -4.99 -1.62
C ARG A 24 5.41 -5.73 -1.06
N ILE A 25 4.37 -4.99 -0.69
CA ILE A 25 3.11 -5.58 -0.21
C ILE A 25 2.49 -6.49 -1.28
N GLN A 26 2.50 -6.06 -2.55
CA GLN A 26 1.97 -6.87 -3.66
C GLN A 26 2.76 -8.16 -3.87
N ALA A 27 4.10 -8.10 -3.76
CA ALA A 27 4.95 -9.29 -3.86
C ALA A 27 4.69 -10.27 -2.70
N ASP A 28 4.63 -9.76 -1.47
CA ASP A 28 4.36 -10.57 -0.27
C ASP A 28 2.94 -11.18 -0.33
N GLU A 29 1.95 -10.44 -0.84
CA GLU A 29 0.59 -10.95 -1.07
C GLU A 29 0.59 -12.10 -2.08
N GLN A 30 1.30 -11.95 -3.20
CA GLN A 30 1.39 -12.97 -4.23
C GLN A 30 2.03 -14.26 -3.69
N GLU A 31 3.10 -14.12 -2.89
CA GLU A 31 3.74 -15.26 -2.23
C GLU A 31 2.77 -15.94 -1.25
N ALA A 32 2.10 -15.18 -0.39
CA ALA A 32 1.13 -15.71 0.56
C ALA A 32 -0.03 -16.44 -0.16
N ARG A 33 -0.52 -15.91 -1.29
CA ARG A 33 -1.56 -16.56 -2.10
C ARG A 33 -1.07 -17.88 -2.69
N SER A 34 0.20 -17.95 -3.11
CA SER A 34 0.79 -19.19 -3.61
C SER A 34 0.91 -20.27 -2.53
N LEU A 35 1.27 -19.87 -1.30
CA LEU A 35 1.31 -20.77 -0.15
C LEU A 35 -0.09 -21.24 0.25
N TYR A 36 -1.07 -20.32 0.23
CA TYR A 36 -2.47 -20.65 0.49
C TYR A 36 -3.02 -21.67 -0.52
N ALA A 37 -2.72 -21.51 -1.81
CA ALA A 37 -3.15 -22.44 -2.85
C ALA A 37 -2.61 -23.87 -2.63
N ARG A 38 -1.42 -24.01 -2.02
CA ARG A 38 -0.84 -25.31 -1.66
C ARG A 38 -1.55 -26.01 -0.51
N LEU A 39 -2.41 -25.30 0.24
CA LEU A 39 -3.23 -25.88 1.30
C LEU A 39 -4.52 -26.52 0.76
N SER A 40 -4.69 -26.63 -0.57
CA SER A 40 -5.86 -27.22 -1.22
C SER A 40 -6.23 -28.60 -0.71
N ASP A 41 -5.22 -29.41 -0.38
CA ASP A 41 -5.41 -30.81 0.00
C ASP A 41 -5.54 -30.98 1.52
N TRP A 42 -5.35 -29.90 2.29
CA TRP A 42 -5.46 -29.94 3.74
C TRP A 42 -6.94 -29.85 4.16
N ASN A 43 -7.43 -30.93 4.79
CA ASN A 43 -8.82 -31.08 5.18
C ASN A 43 -8.99 -31.13 6.72
N GLY A 44 -10.20 -30.82 7.18
CA GLY A 44 -10.58 -30.87 8.60
C GLY A 44 -10.83 -29.49 9.21
N GLN A 45 -11.27 -29.48 10.48
CA GLN A 45 -11.69 -28.26 11.17
C GLN A 45 -10.55 -27.24 11.34
N SER A 46 -9.32 -27.69 11.62
CA SER A 46 -8.14 -26.82 11.69
C SER A 46 -7.85 -26.14 10.36
N ALA A 47 -7.99 -26.87 9.24
CA ALA A 47 -7.80 -26.31 7.91
C ALA A 47 -8.83 -25.20 7.64
N ASN A 48 -10.11 -25.43 7.95
CA ASN A 48 -11.17 -24.44 7.79
C ASN A 48 -10.87 -23.14 8.58
N VAL A 49 -10.51 -23.28 9.85
CA VAL A 49 -10.15 -22.13 10.71
C VAL A 49 -8.95 -21.38 10.15
N THR A 50 -7.90 -22.07 9.68
CA THR A 50 -6.75 -21.41 9.04
C THR A 50 -7.15 -20.69 7.76
N ARG A 51 -8.04 -21.25 6.93
CA ARG A 51 -8.53 -20.56 5.72
C ARG A 51 -9.25 -19.27 6.07
N GLU A 52 -10.13 -19.28 7.07
CA GLU A 52 -10.84 -18.08 7.54
C GLU A 52 -9.85 -16.98 7.98
N TYR A 53 -8.82 -17.33 8.75
CA TYR A 53 -7.80 -16.35 9.17
C TYR A 53 -7.01 -15.78 7.99
N VAL A 54 -6.63 -16.62 7.03
CA VAL A 54 -5.88 -16.19 5.84
C VAL A 54 -6.73 -15.30 4.94
N GLU A 55 -8.01 -15.65 4.74
CA GLU A 55 -8.95 -14.83 3.97
C GLU A 55 -9.22 -13.47 4.64
N ALA A 56 -9.41 -13.46 5.96
CA ALA A 56 -9.54 -12.23 6.73
C ALA A 56 -8.27 -11.35 6.62
N PHE A 57 -7.09 -11.97 6.66
CA PHE A 57 -5.81 -11.29 6.45
C PHE A 57 -5.74 -10.65 5.05
N PHE A 58 -6.07 -11.37 3.98
CA PHE A 58 -6.05 -10.82 2.62
C PHE A 58 -7.05 -9.67 2.44
N ASN A 59 -8.25 -9.78 3.03
CA ASN A 59 -9.24 -8.71 2.98
C ASN A 59 -8.73 -7.45 3.71
N GLY A 60 -8.11 -7.61 4.88
CA GLY A 60 -7.47 -6.52 5.61
C GLY A 60 -6.32 -5.89 4.83
N LEU A 61 -5.47 -6.71 4.20
CA LEU A 61 -4.35 -6.26 3.38
C LEU A 61 -4.82 -5.43 2.19
N ALA A 62 -5.84 -5.90 1.46
CA ALA A 62 -6.44 -5.17 0.35
C ALA A 62 -7.01 -3.80 0.79
N GLY A 63 -7.61 -3.72 1.98
CA GLY A 63 -8.04 -2.45 2.56
C GLY A 63 -6.88 -1.49 2.80
N ARG A 64 -5.75 -2.00 3.31
CA ARG A 64 -4.56 -1.20 3.59
C ARG A 64 -3.85 -0.75 2.33
N VAL A 65 -3.72 -1.60 1.31
CA VAL A 65 -3.20 -1.24 -0.01
C VAL A 65 -3.99 -0.08 -0.60
N ARG A 66 -5.32 -0.18 -0.63
CA ARG A 66 -6.19 0.91 -1.12
C ARG A 66 -5.96 2.23 -0.38
N SER A 67 -5.80 2.18 0.94
CA SER A 67 -5.52 3.39 1.74
C SER A 67 -4.18 4.03 1.39
N ILE A 68 -3.13 3.22 1.18
CA ILE A 68 -1.81 3.71 0.79
C ILE A 68 -1.85 4.28 -0.64
N GLU A 69 -2.55 3.62 -1.56
CA GLU A 69 -2.74 4.13 -2.92
C GLU A 69 -3.47 5.48 -2.94
N GLN A 70 -4.49 5.66 -2.11
CA GLN A 70 -5.19 6.95 -1.95
C GLN A 70 -4.26 8.04 -1.43
N GLN A 71 -3.49 7.76 -0.38
CA GLN A 71 -2.49 8.70 0.18
C GLN A 71 -1.44 9.08 -0.86
N LYS A 72 -0.94 8.11 -1.62
CA LYS A 72 0.00 8.34 -2.72
C LYS A 72 -0.61 9.23 -3.81
N ALA A 73 -1.86 8.99 -4.19
CA ALA A 73 -2.55 9.81 -5.19
C ALA A 73 -2.76 11.25 -4.72
N GLU A 74 -3.07 11.46 -3.44
CA GLU A 74 -3.15 12.79 -2.83
C GLU A 74 -1.81 13.51 -2.84
N LEU A 75 -0.74 12.82 -2.47
CA LEU A 75 0.62 13.34 -2.49
C LEU A 75 1.04 13.79 -3.90
N ILE A 76 0.77 12.98 -4.92
CA ILE A 76 1.05 13.31 -6.32
C ILE A 76 0.30 14.58 -6.74
N ARG A 77 -0.99 14.69 -6.40
CA ARG A 77 -1.78 15.89 -6.70
C ARG A 77 -1.19 17.13 -6.02
N TYR A 78 -0.79 17.01 -4.76
CA TYR A 78 -0.18 18.11 -4.02
C TYR A 78 1.15 18.56 -4.65
N MET A 79 2.02 17.62 -5.01
CA MET A 79 3.26 17.92 -5.73
C MET A 79 3.02 18.64 -7.06
N GLN A 80 1.98 18.26 -7.82
CA GLN A 80 1.63 18.93 -9.08
C GLN A 80 1.25 20.40 -8.85
N VAL A 81 0.44 20.68 -7.82
CA VAL A 81 0.05 22.05 -7.46
C VAL A 81 1.25 22.88 -7.03
N MET A 82 2.15 22.29 -6.25
CA MET A 82 3.38 22.96 -5.80
C MET A 82 4.29 23.32 -6.98
N LYS A 83 4.54 22.35 -7.89
CA LYS A 83 5.32 22.56 -9.12
C LYS A 83 4.74 23.68 -9.99
N GLN A 84 3.41 23.74 -10.14
CA GLN A 84 2.75 24.79 -10.93
C GLN A 84 2.87 26.17 -10.27
N THR A 85 2.76 26.22 -8.94
CA THR A 85 2.85 27.48 -8.18
C THR A 85 4.26 28.07 -8.24
N ASP A 86 5.29 27.23 -8.13
CA ASP A 86 6.69 27.63 -8.26
C ASP A 86 7.04 28.09 -9.68
N GLN A 87 6.40 27.53 -10.72
CA GLN A 87 6.57 27.95 -12.11
C GLN A 87 5.90 29.29 -12.45
N MET A 88 4.90 29.72 -11.67
CA MET A 88 4.20 31.00 -11.87
C MET A 88 4.85 32.17 -11.10
N ARG A 89 5.84 31.91 -10.25
CA ARG A 89 6.65 32.91 -9.56
C ARG A 89 7.89 33.28 -10.36
#